data_AF-A0A662V7X4-F1
#
_entry.id   AF-A0A662V7X4-F1
#
_cell.length_a   1.000
_cell.length_b   1.000
_cell.length_c   1.000
_cell.angle_alpha   90.00
_cell.angle_beta   90.00
_cell.angle_gamma   90.00
#
_symmetry.space_group_name_H-M   'P 1'
#
loop_
_entity.id
_entity.type
_entity.pdbx_description
1 polymer ?
#
loop_
_entity_poly.entity_id
_entity_poly.type
_entity_poly.pdbx_seq_one_letter_code
_entity_poly.pdbx_strand_id
1 'polypeptide(L)'
;MAGSAAMASEERGVGGAEEYEDIVEALTDFLKYFKDPEKGNYKYRDAIREMIIEGREYIVVDFNDLLRFDENIASMVLNRPDEFLPLFSEAIRKVVELEYPQYVEKHERFVPRFTNVPNVVKIRELRSSHVGKLIAVEGIIVRASPPRQRLVRATFVHDACGAEFQVEVKGEYIEKPTVCPYCGKGGSFRLVEEKSVYVDFQRLVIQERPEEVPSGQLPRSIEADVMGSLVDVARPGDRATIIGVLRIRTPQTSRRARTIFDMFIDVNNIVVSQRMLEEIEISEEDERKIRELARDPLIRRRIIASIAPAIYGLWDVKEAIALLLFGGVPKVLPDGTRIRGDIHV
;
A
#
# COMPACT_ATOMS: atom_id res chain seq x y z
N MET A 1 -32.68 23.67 -36.96
CA MET A 1 -31.29 23.58 -37.46
C MET A 1 -30.41 23.27 -36.25
N ALA A 2 -30.27 22.00 -35.89
CA ALA A 2 -29.35 21.00 -36.47
C ALA A 2 -27.92 21.20 -35.93
N GLY A 3 -27.42 20.22 -35.16
CA GLY A 3 -25.98 20.06 -34.92
C GLY A 3 -25.55 19.63 -33.52
N SER A 4 -25.58 18.32 -33.28
CA SER A 4 -24.49 17.52 -32.68
C SER A 4 -23.88 17.91 -31.32
N ALA A 5 -24.14 17.09 -30.30
CA ALA A 5 -23.11 16.41 -29.49
C ALA A 5 -23.78 15.45 -28.48
N ALA A 6 -24.41 14.41 -29.00
CA ALA A 6 -24.71 13.19 -28.25
C ALA A 6 -23.60 12.18 -28.61
N MET A 7 -22.50 12.21 -27.87
CA MET A 7 -21.41 11.23 -27.97
C MET A 7 -20.64 11.19 -26.65
N ALA A 8 -20.95 10.18 -25.83
CA ALA A 8 -20.03 9.51 -24.89
C ALA A 8 -20.84 8.54 -24.02
N SER A 9 -21.44 7.53 -24.65
CA SER A 9 -22.06 6.41 -23.94
C SER A 9 -21.96 5.15 -24.79
N GLU A 10 -20.75 4.78 -25.22
CA GLU A 10 -20.53 3.56 -25.99
C GLU A 10 -19.05 3.20 -26.05
N GLU A 11 -18.48 2.77 -24.92
CA GLU A 11 -17.37 1.81 -24.91
C GLU A 11 -17.65 0.80 -23.78
N ARG A 12 -18.63 -0.07 -24.03
CA ARG A 12 -18.71 -1.35 -23.30
C ARG A 12 -17.64 -2.24 -23.93
N GLY A 13 -16.58 -2.50 -23.18
CA GLY A 13 -15.60 -3.53 -23.52
C GLY A 13 -16.31 -4.87 -23.64
N VAL A 14 -16.38 -5.38 -24.87
CA VAL A 14 -16.74 -6.76 -25.18
C VAL A 14 -15.47 -7.59 -24.95
N GLY A 15 -15.10 -7.78 -23.68
CA GLY A 15 -14.22 -8.85 -23.24
C GLY A 15 -15.13 -9.95 -22.71
N GLY A 16 -15.04 -11.14 -23.29
CA GLY A 16 -16.01 -12.22 -23.07
C GLY A 16 -15.99 -12.72 -21.62
N ALA A 17 -17.15 -13.12 -21.08
CA ALA A 17 -17.21 -13.82 -19.80
C ALA A 17 -16.26 -15.03 -19.76
N GLU A 18 -16.06 -15.70 -20.90
CA GLU A 18 -15.11 -16.80 -21.10
C GLU A 18 -13.66 -16.36 -20.84
N GLU A 19 -13.25 -15.18 -21.32
CA GLU A 19 -11.89 -14.65 -21.11
C GLU A 19 -11.61 -14.38 -19.62
N TYR A 20 -12.63 -13.90 -18.89
CA TYR A 20 -12.52 -13.67 -17.45
C TYR A 20 -12.45 -14.98 -16.66
N GLU A 21 -13.20 -16.01 -17.05
CA GLU A 21 -13.12 -17.33 -16.43
C GLU A 21 -11.73 -17.95 -16.63
N ASP A 22 -11.18 -17.88 -17.85
CA ASP A 22 -9.84 -18.37 -18.17
C ASP A 22 -8.76 -17.69 -17.31
N ILE A 23 -8.87 -16.37 -17.09
CA ILE A 23 -7.94 -15.62 -16.22
C ILE A 23 -8.05 -16.09 -14.77
N VAL A 24 -9.26 -16.32 -14.26
CA VAL A 24 -9.46 -16.80 -12.89
C VAL A 24 -8.90 -18.22 -12.73
N GLU A 25 -9.03 -19.08 -13.73
CA GLU A 25 -8.40 -20.41 -13.73
C GLU A 25 -6.87 -20.32 -13.74
N ALA A 26 -6.28 -19.49 -14.61
CA ALA A 26 -4.84 -19.28 -14.66
C ALA A 26 -4.28 -18.73 -13.32
N LEU A 27 -4.98 -17.79 -12.69
CA LEU A 27 -4.63 -17.28 -11.36
C LEU A 27 -4.79 -18.35 -10.26
N THR A 28 -5.78 -19.22 -10.38
CA THR A 28 -5.96 -20.36 -9.47
C THR A 28 -4.78 -21.33 -9.58
N ASP A 29 -4.32 -21.59 -10.80
CA ASP A 29 -3.15 -22.44 -11.06
C ASP A 29 -1.86 -21.81 -10.54
N PHE A 30 -1.68 -20.50 -10.71
CA PHE A 30 -0.59 -19.75 -10.09
C PHE A 30 -0.54 -19.97 -8.57
N LEU A 31 -1.67 -19.78 -7.89
CA LEU A 31 -1.76 -19.92 -6.43
C LEU A 31 -1.48 -21.35 -5.94
N LYS A 32 -1.84 -22.37 -6.74
CA LYS A 32 -1.66 -23.78 -6.38
C LYS A 32 -0.26 -24.31 -6.72
N TYR A 33 0.28 -23.94 -7.87
CA TYR A 33 1.41 -24.65 -8.48
C TYR A 33 2.68 -23.83 -8.60
N PHE A 34 2.66 -22.53 -8.33
CA PHE A 34 3.88 -21.73 -8.35
C PHE A 34 4.88 -22.23 -7.29
N LYS A 35 6.09 -22.56 -7.75
CA LYS A 35 7.18 -23.03 -6.90
C LYS A 35 8.19 -21.92 -6.70
N ASP A 36 8.60 -21.74 -5.45
CA ASP A 36 9.68 -20.81 -5.12
C ASP A 36 10.96 -21.24 -5.85
N PRO A 37 11.60 -20.37 -6.66
CA PRO A 37 12.82 -20.72 -7.39
C PRO A 37 14.01 -21.08 -6.50
N GLU A 38 14.05 -20.57 -5.27
CA GLU A 38 15.15 -20.80 -4.33
C GLU A 38 14.89 -22.02 -3.44
N LYS A 39 13.65 -22.15 -2.94
CA LYS A 39 13.28 -23.16 -1.93
C LYS A 39 12.59 -24.40 -2.50
N GLY A 40 12.01 -24.30 -3.70
CA GLY A 40 11.31 -25.40 -4.37
C GLY A 40 9.94 -25.79 -3.79
N ASN A 41 9.48 -25.13 -2.71
CA ASN A 41 8.16 -25.33 -2.12
C ASN A 41 7.06 -24.53 -2.83
N TYR A 42 5.80 -24.88 -2.59
CA TYR A 42 4.64 -24.19 -3.15
C TYR A 42 4.34 -22.90 -2.36
N LYS A 43 5.03 -21.81 -2.73
CA LYS A 43 5.05 -20.53 -2.00
C LYS A 43 3.66 -20.01 -1.62
N TYR A 44 2.75 -19.90 -2.59
CA TYR A 44 1.42 -19.32 -2.37
C TYR A 44 0.45 -20.27 -1.68
N ARG A 45 0.65 -21.58 -1.81
CA ARG A 45 -0.10 -22.56 -1.04
C ARG A 45 0.25 -22.48 0.45
N ASP A 46 1.53 -22.35 0.76
CA ASP A 46 1.98 -22.17 2.14
C ASP A 46 1.50 -20.82 2.68
N ALA A 47 1.55 -19.74 1.88
CA ALA A 47 1.01 -18.43 2.27
C ALA A 47 -0.50 -18.45 2.55
N ILE A 48 -1.30 -19.21 1.77
CA ILE A 48 -2.74 -19.37 2.02
C ILE A 48 -2.98 -20.13 3.33
N ARG A 49 -2.17 -21.15 3.65
CA ARG A 49 -2.27 -21.86 4.93
C ARG A 49 -1.94 -20.95 6.10
N GLU A 50 -0.89 -20.15 6.00
CA GLU A 50 -0.53 -19.15 7.02
C GLU A 50 -1.65 -18.13 7.22
N MET A 51 -2.21 -17.60 6.12
CA MET A 51 -3.37 -16.68 6.16
C MET A 51 -4.53 -17.27 6.98
N ILE A 52 -4.85 -18.55 6.79
CA ILE A 52 -5.95 -19.23 7.49
C ILE A 52 -5.63 -19.43 8.97
N ILE A 53 -4.40 -19.84 9.29
CA ILE A 53 -3.94 -20.03 10.68
C ILE A 53 -4.01 -18.71 11.46
N GLU A 54 -3.62 -17.61 10.83
CA GLU A 54 -3.60 -16.28 11.44
C GLU A 54 -4.95 -15.55 11.39
N GLY A 55 -5.96 -16.13 10.74
CA GLY A 55 -7.29 -15.50 10.61
C GLY A 55 -7.27 -14.23 9.74
N ARG A 56 -6.36 -14.14 8.76
CA ARG A 56 -6.23 -12.99 7.86
C ARG A 56 -7.11 -13.14 6.62
N GLU A 57 -7.42 -12.02 5.98
CA GLU A 57 -8.23 -11.96 4.76
C GLU A 57 -7.40 -11.56 3.54
N TYR A 58 -6.07 -11.67 3.62
CA TYR A 58 -5.18 -11.27 2.55
C TYR A 58 -3.97 -12.19 2.45
N ILE A 59 -3.44 -12.29 1.24
CA ILE A 59 -2.14 -12.91 0.98
C ILE A 59 -1.21 -11.86 0.36
N VAL A 60 0.08 -11.99 0.62
CA VAL A 60 1.10 -11.15 -0.01
C VAL A 60 1.65 -11.87 -1.23
N VAL A 61 1.59 -11.21 -2.39
CA VAL A 61 2.02 -11.72 -3.69
C VAL A 61 3.20 -10.90 -4.19
N ASP A 62 4.31 -11.57 -4.47
CA ASP A 62 5.45 -10.92 -5.11
C ASP A 62 5.12 -10.69 -6.58
N PHE A 63 5.17 -9.43 -7.01
CA PHE A 63 4.85 -9.08 -8.37
C PHE A 63 5.81 -9.72 -9.39
N ASN A 64 7.07 -9.96 -9.02
CA ASN A 64 8.03 -10.65 -9.89
C ASN A 64 7.64 -12.11 -10.13
N ASP A 65 7.00 -12.76 -9.16
CA ASP A 65 6.53 -14.14 -9.32
C ASP A 65 5.36 -14.21 -10.28
N LEU A 66 4.43 -13.25 -10.17
CA LEU A 66 3.32 -13.12 -11.12
C LEU A 66 3.85 -12.85 -12.54
N LEU A 67 4.83 -11.96 -12.67
CA LEU A 67 5.47 -11.65 -13.95
C LEU A 67 6.18 -12.86 -14.57
N ARG A 68 6.83 -13.70 -13.75
CA ARG A 68 7.48 -14.95 -14.20
C ARG A 68 6.47 -16.03 -14.61
N PHE A 69 5.30 -16.04 -13.97
CA PHE A 69 4.25 -16.99 -14.29
C PHE A 69 3.55 -16.62 -15.59
N ASP A 70 3.05 -15.38 -15.69
CA ASP A 70 2.36 -14.87 -16.86
C ASP A 70 2.54 -13.35 -16.99
N GLU A 71 3.30 -12.93 -18.01
CA GLU A 71 3.57 -11.52 -18.29
C GLU A 71 2.31 -10.74 -18.69
N ASN A 72 1.35 -11.38 -19.35
CA ASN A 72 0.12 -10.74 -19.80
C ASN A 72 -0.78 -10.43 -18.60
N ILE A 73 -1.00 -11.41 -17.72
CA ILE A 73 -1.78 -11.23 -16.48
C ILE A 73 -1.12 -10.17 -15.60
N ALA A 74 0.20 -10.22 -15.45
CA ALA A 74 0.94 -9.19 -14.71
C ALA A 74 0.71 -7.78 -15.30
N SER A 75 0.87 -7.63 -16.62
CA SER A 75 0.62 -6.34 -17.29
C SER A 75 -0.83 -5.86 -17.12
N MET A 76 -1.81 -6.76 -17.15
CA MET A 76 -3.21 -6.45 -16.93
C MET A 76 -3.47 -5.96 -15.49
N VAL A 77 -2.90 -6.63 -14.48
CA VAL A 77 -2.99 -6.21 -13.07
C VAL A 77 -2.38 -4.82 -12.86
N LEU A 78 -1.26 -4.50 -13.53
CA LEU A 78 -0.63 -3.17 -13.42
C LEU A 78 -1.46 -2.06 -14.05
N ASN A 79 -2.01 -2.32 -15.25
CA ASN A 79 -2.64 -1.29 -16.06
C ASN A 79 -4.15 -1.15 -15.82
N ARG A 80 -4.82 -2.22 -15.36
CA ARG A 80 -6.27 -2.30 -15.10
C ARG A 80 -6.59 -2.96 -13.74
N PRO A 81 -6.02 -2.49 -12.62
CA PRO A 81 -6.21 -3.09 -11.30
C PRO A 81 -7.68 -3.19 -10.86
N ASP A 82 -8.53 -2.23 -11.23
CA ASP A 82 -9.96 -2.24 -10.86
C ASP A 82 -10.74 -3.42 -11.45
N GLU A 83 -10.31 -3.93 -12.61
CA GLU A 83 -10.90 -5.10 -13.27
C GLU A 83 -10.26 -6.41 -12.75
N PHE A 84 -8.95 -6.42 -12.54
CA PHE A 84 -8.20 -7.66 -12.29
C PHE A 84 -8.00 -8.01 -10.80
N LEU A 85 -8.00 -7.02 -9.89
CA LEU A 85 -7.96 -7.30 -8.45
C LEU A 85 -9.16 -8.12 -7.96
N PRO A 86 -10.41 -7.85 -8.41
CA PRO A 86 -11.55 -8.69 -8.07
C PRO A 86 -11.43 -10.13 -8.58
N LEU A 87 -10.94 -10.34 -9.80
CA LEU A 87 -10.73 -11.68 -10.38
C LEU A 87 -9.69 -12.48 -9.59
N PHE A 88 -8.61 -11.81 -9.18
CA PHE A 88 -7.58 -12.42 -8.34
C PHE A 88 -8.15 -12.76 -6.95
N SER A 89 -8.98 -11.89 -6.39
CA SER A 89 -9.69 -12.14 -5.13
C SER A 89 -10.61 -13.37 -5.24
N GLU A 90 -11.29 -13.54 -6.38
CA GLU A 90 -12.09 -14.73 -6.69
C GLU A 90 -11.23 -15.99 -6.80
N ALA A 91 -10.08 -15.91 -7.47
CA ALA A 91 -9.15 -17.05 -7.56
C ALA A 91 -8.67 -17.50 -6.17
N ILE A 92 -8.32 -16.57 -5.27
CA ILE A 92 -7.97 -16.90 -3.87
C ILE A 92 -9.16 -17.58 -3.18
N ARG A 93 -10.36 -17.03 -3.32
CA ARG A 93 -11.58 -17.61 -2.75
C ARG A 93 -11.80 -19.05 -3.23
N LYS A 94 -11.66 -19.32 -4.54
CA LYS A 94 -11.80 -20.68 -5.11
C LYS A 94 -10.79 -21.66 -4.51
N VAL A 95 -9.52 -21.25 -4.33
CA VAL A 95 -8.51 -22.11 -3.70
C VAL A 95 -8.86 -22.41 -2.24
N VAL A 96 -9.26 -21.38 -1.48
CA VAL A 96 -9.61 -21.52 -0.07
C VAL A 96 -10.88 -22.35 0.11
N GLU A 97 -11.88 -22.20 -0.76
CA GLU A 97 -13.13 -22.96 -0.71
C GLU A 97 -12.91 -24.47 -0.91
N LEU A 98 -11.96 -24.84 -1.79
CA LEU A 98 -11.60 -26.23 -2.05
C LEU A 98 -10.90 -26.91 -0.86
N GLU A 99 -10.01 -26.20 -0.16
CA GLU A 99 -9.24 -26.77 0.96
C GLU A 99 -9.92 -26.55 2.33
N TYR A 100 -10.64 -25.43 2.53
CA TYR A 100 -11.17 -24.96 3.81
C TYR A 100 -12.53 -24.22 3.66
N PRO A 101 -13.62 -24.92 3.30
CA PRO A 101 -14.92 -24.28 3.02
C PRO A 101 -15.49 -23.48 4.20
N GLN A 102 -15.25 -23.94 5.44
CA GLN A 102 -15.70 -23.24 6.66
C GLN A 102 -15.07 -21.86 6.85
N TYR A 103 -13.90 -21.61 6.24
CA TYR A 103 -13.24 -20.31 6.34
C TYR A 103 -13.92 -19.26 5.46
N VAL A 104 -14.39 -19.67 4.27
CA VAL A 104 -15.12 -18.81 3.32
C VAL A 104 -16.48 -18.37 3.88
N GLU A 105 -17.11 -19.17 4.73
CA GLU A 105 -18.36 -18.79 5.40
C GLU A 105 -18.16 -17.64 6.41
N LYS A 106 -16.97 -17.54 7.02
CA LYS A 106 -16.65 -16.52 8.01
C LYS A 106 -16.07 -15.26 7.41
N HIS A 107 -15.39 -15.38 6.27
CA HIS A 107 -14.69 -14.29 5.61
C HIS A 107 -15.29 -14.05 4.22
N GLU A 108 -15.98 -12.92 4.07
CA GLU A 108 -16.66 -12.59 2.80
C GLU A 108 -15.69 -12.23 1.67
N ARG A 109 -14.47 -11.77 2.02
CA ARG A 109 -13.53 -11.16 1.08
C ARG A 109 -12.11 -11.66 1.31
N PHE A 110 -11.41 -11.86 0.21
CA PHE A 110 -9.98 -12.16 0.19
C PHE A 110 -9.29 -11.11 -0.68
N VAL A 111 -8.14 -10.59 -0.25
CA VAL A 111 -7.47 -9.50 -0.95
C VAL A 111 -6.03 -9.90 -1.31
N PRO A 112 -5.63 -9.88 -2.58
CA PRO A 112 -4.23 -9.97 -2.94
C PRO A 112 -3.52 -8.64 -2.64
N ARG A 113 -2.43 -8.70 -1.89
CA ARG A 113 -1.55 -7.57 -1.63
C ARG A 113 -0.25 -7.74 -2.41
N PHE A 114 0.11 -6.78 -3.24
CA PHE A 114 1.31 -6.88 -4.05
C PHE A 114 2.54 -6.29 -3.36
N THR A 115 3.69 -6.91 -3.56
CA THR A 115 5.02 -6.38 -3.24
C THR A 115 5.90 -6.36 -4.48
N ASN A 116 7.00 -5.60 -4.47
CA ASN A 116 7.94 -5.54 -5.59
C ASN A 116 7.31 -5.14 -6.94
N VAL A 117 6.30 -4.27 -6.91
CA VAL A 117 5.66 -3.74 -8.13
C VAL A 117 6.69 -2.94 -8.94
N PRO A 118 6.88 -3.23 -10.24
CA PRO A 118 7.95 -2.64 -11.05
C PRO A 118 7.75 -1.14 -11.34
N ASN A 119 6.50 -0.67 -11.28
CA ASN A 119 6.13 0.71 -11.56
C ASN A 119 6.37 1.62 -10.34
N VAL A 120 7.64 1.78 -9.95
CA VAL A 120 8.06 2.66 -8.86
C VAL A 120 8.16 4.09 -9.38
N VAL A 121 7.32 4.98 -8.87
CA VAL A 121 7.19 6.37 -9.33
C VAL A 121 7.52 7.34 -8.21
N LYS A 122 8.37 8.34 -8.47
CA LYS A 122 8.66 9.41 -7.52
C LYS A 122 7.46 10.33 -7.36
N ILE A 123 7.22 10.84 -6.15
CA ILE A 123 6.03 11.66 -5.84
C ILE A 123 5.92 12.88 -6.78
N ARG A 124 7.00 13.60 -7.09
CA ARG A 124 6.92 14.73 -8.05
C ARG A 124 6.68 14.35 -9.50
N GLU A 125 6.94 13.10 -9.86
CA GLU A 125 6.77 12.58 -11.22
C GLU A 125 5.37 12.04 -11.45
N LEU A 126 4.52 11.99 -10.41
CA LEU A 126 3.10 11.66 -10.54
C LEU A 126 2.40 12.62 -11.50
N ARG A 127 1.66 12.02 -12.44
CA ARG A 127 0.97 12.67 -13.56
C ARG A 127 -0.30 11.89 -13.89
N SER A 128 -1.18 12.48 -14.69
CA SER A 128 -2.41 11.86 -15.18
C SER A 128 -2.21 10.51 -15.89
N SER A 129 -1.05 10.29 -16.51
CA SER A 129 -0.69 9.01 -17.17
C SER A 129 -0.61 7.80 -16.23
N HIS A 130 -0.53 8.05 -14.91
CA HIS A 130 -0.47 7.02 -13.88
C HIS A 130 -1.82 6.77 -13.22
N VAL A 131 -2.84 7.60 -13.50
CA VAL A 131 -4.17 7.47 -12.90
C VAL A 131 -4.82 6.17 -13.36
N GLY A 132 -5.43 5.45 -12.43
CA GLY A 132 -6.06 4.15 -12.66
C GLY A 132 -5.09 2.98 -12.73
N LYS A 133 -3.77 3.21 -12.61
CA LYS A 133 -2.75 2.15 -12.64
C LYS A 133 -2.26 1.83 -11.23
N LEU A 134 -1.80 0.59 -11.05
CA LEU A 134 -1.10 0.17 -9.85
C LEU A 134 0.32 0.73 -9.88
N ILE A 135 0.67 1.53 -8.87
CA ILE A 135 1.97 2.17 -8.72
C ILE A 135 2.57 1.86 -7.35
N ALA A 136 3.88 1.96 -7.25
CA ALA A 136 4.60 1.98 -5.98
C ALA A 136 5.25 3.35 -5.77
N VAL A 137 5.10 3.91 -4.58
CA VAL A 137 5.68 5.21 -4.20
C VAL A 137 6.44 5.05 -2.89
N GLU A 138 7.71 5.44 -2.91
CA GLU A 138 8.58 5.40 -1.73
C GLU A 138 8.66 6.77 -1.06
N GLY A 139 8.73 6.78 0.27
CA GLY A 139 8.77 8.03 1.02
C GLY A 139 8.74 7.83 2.52
N ILE A 140 8.58 8.94 3.23
CA ILE A 140 8.46 9.00 4.69
C ILE A 140 7.01 9.34 5.04
N ILE A 141 6.40 8.58 5.95
CA ILE A 141 5.10 8.94 6.48
C ILE A 141 5.26 10.15 7.39
N VAL A 142 4.60 11.26 7.08
CA VAL A 142 4.70 12.51 7.87
C VAL A 142 3.48 12.73 8.75
N ARG A 143 2.33 12.17 8.36
CA ARG A 143 1.08 12.32 9.09
C ARG A 143 0.20 11.10 8.87
N ALA A 144 -0.45 10.66 9.94
CA ALA A 144 -1.53 9.70 9.92
C ALA A 144 -2.76 10.32 10.59
N SER A 145 -3.93 10.22 9.96
CA SER A 145 -5.17 10.61 10.64
C SER A 145 -5.51 9.59 11.74
N PRO A 146 -6.33 9.96 12.74
CA PRO A 146 -6.96 8.96 13.60
C PRO A 146 -7.76 7.96 12.76
N PRO A 147 -7.82 6.67 13.16
CA PRO A 147 -8.72 5.70 12.56
C PRO A 147 -10.19 6.17 12.62
N ARG A 148 -10.91 5.94 11.53
CA ARG A 148 -12.33 6.27 11.35
C ARG A 148 -13.04 5.12 10.66
N GLN A 149 -14.38 5.11 10.68
CA GLN A 149 -15.16 4.13 9.94
C GLN A 149 -15.50 4.67 8.54
N ARG A 150 -15.30 3.85 7.51
CA ARG A 150 -15.70 4.15 6.13
C ARG A 150 -16.77 3.17 5.67
N LEU A 151 -17.85 3.70 5.14
CA LEU A 151 -18.92 2.90 4.54
C LEU A 151 -18.46 2.32 3.20
N VAL A 152 -18.46 0.99 3.06
CA VAL A 152 -18.06 0.30 1.82
C VAL A 152 -19.24 -0.34 1.10
N ARG A 153 -20.30 -0.75 1.82
CA ARG A 153 -21.58 -1.19 1.25
C ARG A 153 -22.74 -0.53 1.97
N ALA A 154 -23.48 0.31 1.25
CA ALA A 154 -24.66 0.99 1.75
C ALA A 154 -25.90 0.10 1.55
N THR A 155 -26.64 -0.17 2.63
CA THR A 155 -27.91 -0.90 2.55
C THR A 155 -29.06 0.08 2.36
N PHE A 156 -29.79 -0.05 1.26
CA PHE A 156 -30.95 0.78 0.94
C PHE A 156 -32.24 -0.02 1.02
N VAL A 157 -33.29 0.62 1.54
CA VAL A 157 -34.66 0.14 1.46
C VAL A 157 -35.45 1.05 0.54
N HIS A 158 -36.13 0.47 -0.44
CA HIS A 158 -37.04 1.20 -1.31
C HIS A 158 -38.37 1.44 -0.60
N ASP A 159 -38.80 2.70 -0.48
CA ASP A 159 -40.01 3.03 0.28
C ASP A 159 -41.30 2.48 -0.34
N ALA A 160 -41.34 2.27 -1.67
CA ALA A 160 -42.56 1.85 -2.36
C ALA A 160 -42.78 0.34 -2.36
N CYS A 161 -41.73 -0.48 -2.51
CA CYS A 161 -41.85 -1.95 -2.51
C CYS A 161 -41.29 -2.62 -1.24
N GLY A 162 -40.61 -1.87 -0.36
CA GLY A 162 -40.01 -2.40 0.86
C GLY A 162 -38.76 -3.26 0.63
N ALA A 163 -38.31 -3.43 -0.61
CA ALA A 163 -37.16 -4.27 -0.92
C ALA A 163 -35.86 -3.66 -0.41
N GLU A 164 -35.01 -4.52 0.18
CA GLU A 164 -33.71 -4.17 0.74
C GLU A 164 -32.60 -4.69 -0.17
N PHE A 165 -31.64 -3.83 -0.54
CA PHE A 165 -30.47 -4.21 -1.32
C PHE A 165 -29.24 -3.41 -0.90
N GLN A 166 -28.06 -3.97 -1.19
CA GLN A 166 -26.78 -3.33 -0.93
C GLN A 166 -26.20 -2.73 -2.21
N VAL A 167 -25.55 -1.58 -2.06
CA VAL A 167 -24.80 -0.89 -3.13
C VAL A 167 -23.38 -0.63 -2.65
N GLU A 168 -22.39 -0.97 -3.47
CA GLU A 168 -20.98 -0.69 -3.16
C GLU A 168 -20.66 0.80 -3.31
N VAL A 169 -19.90 1.33 -2.36
CA VAL A 169 -19.52 2.75 -2.32
C VAL A 169 -18.09 2.92 -2.83
N LYS A 170 -17.95 3.35 -4.10
CA LYS A 170 -16.65 3.47 -4.80
C LYS A 170 -15.96 4.85 -4.65
N GLY A 171 -16.50 5.76 -3.84
CA GLY A 171 -15.99 7.14 -3.71
C GLY A 171 -16.11 7.69 -2.28
N GLU A 172 -15.79 8.96 -2.08
CA GLU A 172 -15.95 9.62 -0.76
C GLU A 172 -17.42 9.79 -0.34
N TYR A 173 -18.33 9.63 -1.29
CA TYR A 173 -19.74 9.90 -1.09
C TYR A 173 -20.59 8.75 -1.61
N ILE A 174 -21.77 8.60 -1.01
CA ILE A 174 -22.73 7.57 -1.35
C ILE A 174 -23.64 8.13 -2.45
N GLU A 175 -23.71 7.41 -3.57
CA GLU A 175 -24.69 7.69 -4.61
C GLU A 175 -25.98 6.93 -4.30
N LYS A 176 -27.09 7.66 -4.17
CA LYS A 176 -28.38 7.01 -3.97
C LYS A 176 -28.80 6.33 -5.27
N PRO A 177 -29.31 5.09 -5.20
CA PRO A 177 -29.84 4.40 -6.38
C PRO A 177 -31.00 5.21 -6.97
N THR A 178 -31.12 5.22 -8.29
CA THR A 178 -32.21 5.89 -9.02
C THR A 178 -33.38 4.96 -9.28
N VAL A 179 -33.11 3.65 -9.38
CA VAL A 179 -34.08 2.60 -9.70
C VAL A 179 -33.88 1.43 -8.74
N CYS A 180 -35.00 0.88 -8.25
CA CYS A 180 -34.97 -0.32 -7.43
C CYS A 180 -34.68 -1.56 -8.31
N PRO A 181 -33.69 -2.41 -7.95
CA PRO A 181 -33.35 -3.60 -8.73
C PRO A 181 -34.45 -4.68 -8.70
N TYR A 182 -35.34 -4.66 -7.70
CA TYR A 182 -36.38 -5.68 -7.54
C TYR A 182 -37.69 -5.33 -8.25
N CYS A 183 -38.15 -4.08 -8.14
CA CYS A 183 -39.44 -3.68 -8.71
C CYS A 183 -39.33 -2.78 -9.95
N GLY A 184 -38.12 -2.40 -10.35
CA GLY A 184 -37.85 -1.57 -11.53
C GLY A 184 -38.40 -0.14 -11.46
N LYS A 185 -38.92 0.29 -10.29
CA LYS A 185 -39.48 1.62 -10.09
C LYS A 185 -38.45 2.52 -9.42
N GLY A 186 -38.42 3.79 -9.82
CA GLY A 186 -37.73 4.83 -9.06
C GLY A 186 -38.48 5.19 -7.78
N GLY A 187 -37.94 6.15 -7.04
CA GLY A 187 -38.59 6.67 -5.84
C GLY A 187 -37.59 7.10 -4.77
N SER A 188 -38.08 7.22 -3.55
CA SER A 188 -37.24 7.48 -2.39
C SER A 188 -36.60 6.18 -1.88
N PHE A 189 -35.31 6.30 -1.55
CA PHE A 189 -34.51 5.23 -0.98
C PHE A 189 -33.97 5.70 0.37
N ARG A 190 -34.20 4.89 1.39
CA ARG A 190 -33.75 5.14 2.75
C ARG A 190 -32.49 4.34 3.03
N LEU A 191 -31.45 5.00 3.51
CA LEU A 191 -30.23 4.34 3.98
C LEU A 191 -30.52 3.67 5.33
N VAL A 192 -30.16 2.40 5.46
CA VAL A 192 -30.21 1.64 6.71
C VAL A 192 -28.78 1.48 7.21
N GLU A 193 -28.34 2.43 8.03
CA GLU A 193 -26.97 2.48 8.55
C GLU A 193 -26.60 1.22 9.33
N GLU A 194 -27.51 0.70 10.16
CA GLU A 194 -27.28 -0.48 11.00
C GLU A 194 -26.96 -1.77 10.21
N LYS A 195 -27.49 -1.89 8.99
CA LYS A 195 -27.27 -3.05 8.11
C LYS A 195 -26.21 -2.79 7.06
N SER A 196 -25.57 -1.62 7.11
CA SER A 196 -24.55 -1.23 6.16
C SER A 196 -23.17 -1.73 6.63
N VAL A 197 -22.28 -1.99 5.68
CA VAL A 197 -20.95 -2.55 5.99
C VAL A 197 -19.92 -1.42 6.06
N TYR A 198 -19.25 -1.33 7.21
CA TYR A 198 -18.19 -0.37 7.47
C TYR A 198 -16.84 -1.09 7.60
N VAL A 199 -15.77 -0.38 7.23
CA VAL A 199 -14.40 -0.85 7.37
C VAL A 199 -13.57 0.27 7.98
N ASP A 200 -12.59 -0.09 8.83
CA ASP A 200 -11.63 0.86 9.36
C ASP A 200 -10.92 1.60 8.23
N PHE A 201 -10.73 2.90 8.41
CA PHE A 201 -10.16 3.80 7.43
C PHE A 201 -9.21 4.76 8.11
N GLN A 202 -8.08 5.00 7.46
CA GLN A 202 -7.11 6.00 7.88
C GLN A 202 -6.51 6.65 6.64
N ARG A 203 -6.13 7.92 6.78
CA ARG A 203 -5.45 8.66 5.73
C ARG A 203 -4.02 8.93 6.17
N LEU A 204 -3.09 8.43 5.37
CA LEU A 204 -1.66 8.69 5.51
C LEU A 204 -1.24 9.81 4.56
N VAL A 205 -0.22 10.55 4.95
CA VAL A 205 0.49 11.48 4.07
C VAL A 205 1.92 11.00 3.96
N ILE A 206 2.32 10.66 2.74
CA ILE A 206 3.68 10.25 2.40
C ILE A 206 4.40 11.41 1.73
N GLN A 207 5.64 11.67 2.16
CA GLN A 207 6.50 12.74 1.65
C GLN A 207 7.75 12.15 0.99
N GLU A 208 8.27 12.86 -0.01
CA GLU A 208 9.54 12.51 -0.66
C GLU A 208 10.67 12.40 0.36
N ARG A 209 11.58 11.46 0.12
CA ARG A 209 12.78 11.33 0.94
C ARG A 209 13.67 12.57 0.76
N PRO A 210 14.28 13.14 1.82
CA PRO A 210 15.13 14.32 1.70
C PRO A 210 16.24 14.20 0.65
N GLU A 211 16.76 12.98 0.47
CA GLU A 211 17.81 12.65 -0.49
C GLU A 211 17.35 12.75 -1.96
N GLU A 212 16.04 12.74 -2.22
CA GLU A 212 15.45 12.84 -3.57
C GLU A 212 15.05 14.27 -3.92
N VAL A 213 15.01 15.18 -2.95
CA VAL A 213 14.57 16.57 -3.12
C VAL A 213 15.66 17.37 -3.83
N PRO A 214 15.38 18.10 -4.93
CA PRO A 214 16.36 18.93 -5.60
C PRO A 214 16.72 20.11 -4.71
N SER A 215 17.97 20.55 -4.81
CA SER A 215 18.47 21.71 -4.08
C SER A 215 17.57 22.94 -4.28
N GLY A 216 17.11 23.53 -3.18
CA GLY A 216 16.29 24.74 -3.17
C GLY A 216 14.79 24.53 -3.42
N GLN A 217 14.31 23.29 -3.51
CA GLN A 217 12.88 23.00 -3.59
C GLN A 217 12.32 22.45 -2.27
N LEU A 218 11.01 22.60 -2.07
CA LEU A 218 10.30 21.96 -0.97
C LEU A 218 9.93 20.52 -1.35
N PRO A 219 10.04 19.56 -0.41
CA PRO A 219 9.59 18.19 -0.63
C PRO A 219 8.10 18.15 -0.95
N ARG A 220 7.72 17.31 -1.91
CA ARG A 220 6.30 17.05 -2.23
C ARG A 220 5.74 15.91 -1.39
N SER A 221 4.42 15.92 -1.23
CA SER A 221 3.70 14.87 -0.53
C SER A 221 2.44 14.47 -1.29
N ILE A 222 1.98 13.24 -1.08
CA ILE A 222 0.71 12.74 -1.58
C ILE A 222 -0.07 12.04 -0.45
N GLU A 223 -1.39 12.09 -0.52
CA GLU A 223 -2.27 11.37 0.41
C GLU A 223 -2.45 9.93 -0.04
N ALA A 224 -2.49 9.02 0.94
CA ALA A 224 -2.76 7.61 0.74
C ALA A 224 -3.91 7.18 1.66
N ASP A 225 -4.99 6.67 1.06
CA ASP A 225 -6.18 6.20 1.76
C ASP A 225 -6.01 4.70 2.04
N VAL A 226 -5.95 4.32 3.32
CA VAL A 226 -5.75 2.93 3.78
C VAL A 226 -7.02 2.40 4.43
N MET A 227 -7.30 1.11 4.23
CA MET A 227 -8.52 0.45 4.72
C MET A 227 -8.25 -0.89 5.40
N GLY A 228 -9.10 -1.25 6.36
CA GLY A 228 -9.11 -2.54 7.04
C GLY A 228 -7.78 -2.82 7.74
N SER A 229 -7.20 -3.99 7.49
CA SER A 229 -5.95 -4.43 8.14
C SER A 229 -4.67 -3.69 7.71
N LEU A 230 -4.79 -2.61 6.92
CA LEU A 230 -3.69 -1.67 6.65
C LEU A 230 -3.68 -0.45 7.61
N VAL A 231 -4.75 -0.25 8.38
CA VAL A 231 -4.82 0.83 9.38
C VAL A 231 -3.80 0.58 10.49
N ASP A 232 -3.12 1.65 10.91
CA ASP A 232 -2.06 1.66 11.93
C ASP A 232 -0.82 0.79 11.63
N VAL A 233 -0.69 0.29 10.40
CA VAL A 233 0.50 -0.46 9.94
C VAL A 233 1.73 0.45 9.83
N ALA A 234 1.56 1.69 9.38
CA ALA A 234 2.65 2.65 9.22
C ALA A 234 2.41 3.91 10.07
N ARG A 235 3.48 4.40 10.71
CA ARG A 235 3.44 5.52 11.66
C ARG A 235 4.22 6.73 11.13
N PRO A 236 3.90 7.95 11.58
CA PRO A 236 4.72 9.12 11.28
C PRO A 236 6.19 8.89 11.66
N GLY A 237 7.10 9.14 10.72
CA GLY A 237 8.54 8.87 10.82
C GLY A 237 8.97 7.62 10.06
N ASP A 238 8.08 6.68 9.77
CA ASP A 238 8.44 5.44 9.09
C ASP A 238 8.80 5.69 7.62
N ARG A 239 9.85 4.99 7.15
CA ARG A 239 10.16 4.87 5.73
C ARG A 239 9.36 3.70 5.16
N ALA A 240 8.50 4.00 4.20
CA ALA A 240 7.59 3.00 3.64
C ALA A 240 7.45 3.14 2.11
N THR A 241 7.19 2.01 1.48
CA THR A 241 6.75 1.90 0.10
C THR A 241 5.25 1.65 0.09
N ILE A 242 4.50 2.62 -0.44
CA ILE A 242 3.05 2.55 -0.59
C ILE A 242 2.74 2.03 -1.98
N ILE A 243 2.03 0.91 -2.04
CA ILE A 243 1.63 0.27 -3.29
C ILE A 243 0.11 0.40 -3.40
N GLY A 244 -0.37 0.96 -4.51
CA GLY A 244 -1.80 1.21 -4.66
C GLY A 244 -2.17 1.82 -6.00
N VAL A 245 -3.46 2.04 -6.19
CA VAL A 245 -4.01 2.61 -7.42
C VAL A 245 -4.04 4.11 -7.28
N LEU A 246 -3.43 4.84 -8.22
CA LEU A 246 -3.50 6.31 -8.22
C LEU A 246 -4.90 6.74 -8.67
N ARG A 247 -5.62 7.44 -7.79
CA ARG A 247 -6.98 7.94 -8.05
C ARG A 247 -7.03 9.46 -7.99
N ILE A 248 -8.13 10.00 -8.47
CA ILE A 248 -8.44 11.43 -8.43
C ILE A 248 -9.61 11.64 -7.47
N ARG A 249 -9.51 12.62 -6.56
CA ARG A 249 -10.63 13.00 -5.70
C ARG A 249 -11.66 13.78 -6.51
N THR A 250 -12.83 13.19 -6.72
CA THR A 250 -13.96 13.85 -7.37
C THR A 250 -14.78 14.64 -6.34
N PRO A 251 -14.90 15.98 -6.47
CA PRO A 251 -15.73 16.79 -5.60
C PRO A 251 -17.20 16.57 -5.96
N GLN A 252 -18.05 16.48 -4.93
CA GLN A 252 -19.46 16.18 -5.12
C GLN A 252 -20.37 17.38 -5.38
N THR A 253 -19.93 18.61 -5.15
CA THR A 253 -20.88 19.72 -5.03
C THR A 253 -20.28 21.04 -5.45
N SER A 254 -20.54 21.41 -6.70
CA SER A 254 -20.68 22.81 -7.09
C SER A 254 -21.59 22.88 -8.31
N ARG A 255 -22.51 23.85 -8.36
CA ARG A 255 -23.34 24.17 -9.55
C ARG A 255 -22.50 24.42 -10.83
N ARG A 256 -21.19 24.55 -10.67
CA ARG A 256 -20.18 24.63 -11.74
C ARG A 256 -19.20 23.48 -11.53
N ALA A 257 -18.91 22.71 -12.57
CA ALA A 257 -17.89 21.66 -12.47
C ALA A 257 -16.51 22.28 -12.15
N ARG A 258 -15.80 21.72 -11.16
CA ARG A 258 -14.39 22.02 -10.92
C ARG A 258 -13.57 21.29 -11.99
N THR A 259 -12.52 21.92 -12.53
CA THR A 259 -11.65 21.31 -13.55
C THR A 259 -10.31 20.84 -13.00
N ILE A 260 -10.01 21.16 -11.73
CA ILE A 260 -8.78 20.81 -11.03
C ILE A 260 -9.14 19.88 -9.88
N PHE A 261 -8.47 18.74 -9.83
CA PHE A 261 -8.71 17.69 -8.86
C PHE A 261 -7.39 17.22 -8.24
N ASP A 262 -7.46 16.79 -6.98
CA ASP A 262 -6.31 16.31 -6.24
C ASP A 262 -6.13 14.80 -6.45
N MET A 263 -4.88 14.35 -6.58
CA MET A 263 -4.56 12.92 -6.69
C MET A 263 -4.32 12.32 -5.30
N PHE A 264 -4.70 11.05 -5.13
CA PHE A 264 -4.40 10.28 -3.92
C PHE A 264 -4.17 8.81 -4.30
N ILE A 265 -3.53 8.05 -3.43
CA ILE A 265 -3.29 6.62 -3.62
C ILE A 265 -4.33 5.83 -2.83
N ASP A 266 -5.09 4.98 -3.52
CA ASP A 266 -5.95 3.97 -2.89
C ASP A 266 -5.10 2.72 -2.64
N VAL A 267 -4.79 2.46 -1.37
CA VAL A 267 -3.67 1.58 -1.02
C VAL A 267 -4.07 0.10 -1.12
N ASN A 268 -3.27 -0.66 -1.87
CA ASN A 268 -3.33 -2.11 -1.93
C ASN A 268 -2.44 -2.75 -0.86
N ASN A 269 -1.22 -2.24 -0.69
CA ASN A 269 -0.26 -2.75 0.28
C ASN A 269 0.70 -1.67 0.79
N ILE A 270 1.25 -1.89 1.99
CA ILE A 270 2.27 -1.03 2.60
C ILE A 270 3.44 -1.92 2.99
N VAL A 271 4.63 -1.57 2.51
CA VAL A 271 5.89 -2.21 2.92
C VAL A 271 6.68 -1.20 3.74
N VAL A 272 6.80 -1.43 5.04
CA VAL A 272 7.60 -0.58 5.93
C VAL A 272 9.04 -1.07 5.89
N SER A 273 9.92 -0.33 5.22
CA SER A 273 11.31 -0.73 4.98
C SER A 273 12.20 -0.48 6.20
N GLN A 274 11.94 0.60 6.93
CA GLN A 274 12.64 0.94 8.18
C GLN A 274 11.66 1.68 9.10
N ARG A 275 11.34 1.07 10.24
CA ARG A 275 10.83 1.83 11.39
C ARG A 275 12.00 2.66 11.89
N MET A 276 11.93 3.98 11.82
CA MET A 276 13.06 4.85 12.20
C MET A 276 13.51 4.70 13.67
N LEU A 277 12.84 3.86 14.46
CA LEU A 277 13.10 3.66 15.88
C LEU A 277 13.15 2.19 16.34
N GLU A 278 13.32 1.21 15.45
CA GLU A 278 13.57 -0.19 15.89
C GLU A 278 14.91 -0.73 15.34
N GLU A 279 15.59 -1.46 16.21
CA GLU A 279 17.00 -1.85 16.21
C GLU A 279 17.49 -2.41 14.86
N ILE A 280 18.70 -2.03 14.45
CA ILE A 280 19.43 -2.79 13.44
C ILE A 280 19.56 -4.21 14.00
N GLU A 281 18.90 -5.19 13.39
CA GLU A 281 19.09 -6.60 13.72
C GLU A 281 20.53 -6.99 13.33
N ILE A 282 21.42 -7.04 14.32
CA ILE A 282 22.82 -7.44 14.12
C ILE A 282 22.83 -8.97 14.03
N SER A 283 23.14 -9.51 12.84
CA SER A 283 23.32 -10.95 12.67
C SER A 283 24.51 -11.46 13.50
N GLU A 284 24.54 -12.74 13.84
CA GLU A 284 25.71 -13.34 14.54
C GLU A 284 27.01 -13.15 13.74
N GLU A 285 26.93 -13.13 12.40
CA GLU A 285 28.07 -12.87 11.54
C GLU A 285 28.55 -11.41 11.67
N ASP A 286 27.63 -10.45 11.70
CA ASP A 286 27.94 -9.04 11.87
C ASP A 286 28.50 -8.75 13.25
N GLU A 287 27.94 -9.36 14.30
CA GLU A 287 28.47 -9.25 15.66
C GLU A 287 29.93 -9.75 15.74
N ARG A 288 30.22 -10.89 15.09
CA ARG A 288 31.59 -11.42 15.01
C ARG A 288 32.53 -10.45 14.29
N LYS A 289 32.12 -9.88 13.15
CA LYS A 289 32.92 -8.89 12.41
C LYS A 289 33.15 -7.62 13.23
N ILE A 290 32.12 -7.12 13.93
CA ILE A 290 32.22 -5.95 14.80
C ILE A 290 33.22 -6.22 15.94
N ARG A 291 33.14 -7.38 16.59
CA ARG A 291 34.09 -7.76 17.65
C ARG A 291 35.52 -7.96 17.15
N GLU A 292 35.68 -8.51 15.95
CA GLU A 292 37.00 -8.64 15.32
C GLU A 292 37.60 -7.27 14.99
N LEU A 293 36.80 -6.37 14.40
CA LEU A 293 37.21 -4.98 14.13
C LEU A 293 37.55 -4.22 15.41
N ALA A 294 36.79 -4.40 16.49
CA ALA A 294 37.06 -3.76 17.78
C ALA A 294 38.40 -4.18 18.40
N ARG A 295 38.94 -5.35 18.04
CA ARG A 295 40.25 -5.84 18.50
C ARG A 295 41.42 -5.32 17.67
N ASP A 296 41.17 -4.71 16.51
CA ASP A 296 42.22 -4.15 15.65
C ASP A 296 42.87 -2.92 16.32
N PRO A 297 44.19 -2.94 16.61
CA PRO A 297 44.90 -1.79 17.19
C PRO A 297 44.82 -0.51 16.35
N LEU A 298 44.53 -0.63 15.04
CA LEU A 298 44.41 0.48 14.10
C LEU A 298 42.95 0.89 13.84
N ILE A 299 41.96 0.36 14.58
CA ILE A 299 40.53 0.59 14.34
C ILE A 299 40.17 2.09 14.27
N ARG A 300 40.76 2.91 15.16
CA ARG A 300 40.56 4.38 15.16
C ARG A 300 40.92 4.99 13.81
N ARG A 301 42.10 4.63 13.26
CA ARG A 301 42.54 5.14 11.96
C ARG A 301 41.67 4.62 10.82
N ARG A 302 41.23 3.36 10.90
CA ARG A 302 40.34 2.77 9.89
C ARG A 302 38.99 3.48 9.83
N ILE A 303 38.40 3.81 10.98
CA ILE A 303 37.14 4.56 11.05
C ILE A 303 37.32 5.96 10.45
N ILE A 304 38.36 6.68 10.86
CA ILE A 304 38.64 8.03 10.33
C ILE A 304 38.86 7.99 8.81
N ALA A 305 39.61 6.99 8.32
CA ALA A 305 39.85 6.81 6.89
C ALA A 305 38.59 6.44 6.10
N SER A 306 37.62 5.76 6.72
CA SER A 306 36.33 5.45 6.08
C SER A 306 35.40 6.66 5.96
N ILE A 307 35.65 7.75 6.69
CA ILE A 307 34.85 8.97 6.60
C ILE A 307 35.35 9.81 5.41
N ALA A 308 34.44 10.07 4.47
CA ALA A 308 34.72 10.81 3.23
C ALA A 308 36.02 10.37 2.54
N PRO A 309 36.15 9.09 2.12
CA PRO A 309 37.40 8.52 1.62
C PRO A 309 37.91 9.21 0.35
N ALA A 310 37.02 9.86 -0.41
CA ALA A 310 37.36 10.65 -1.60
C ALA A 310 38.12 11.95 -1.28
N ILE A 311 38.11 12.41 -0.03
CA ILE A 311 38.81 13.63 0.41
C ILE A 311 40.14 13.22 1.04
N TYR A 312 41.25 13.63 0.43
CA TYR A 312 42.59 13.42 0.98
C TYR A 312 42.91 14.45 2.08
N GLY A 313 43.51 14.00 3.18
CA GLY A 313 43.86 14.85 4.32
C GLY A 313 42.71 15.13 5.29
N LEU A 314 42.77 16.29 5.97
CA LEU A 314 41.77 16.74 6.97
C LEU A 314 41.49 15.70 8.07
N TRP A 315 42.53 15.01 8.52
CA TRP A 315 42.41 13.90 9.48
C TRP A 315 41.73 14.31 10.78
N ASP A 316 42.03 15.51 11.29
CA ASP A 316 41.44 16.04 12.52
C ASP A 316 39.94 16.33 12.37
N VAL A 317 39.51 16.82 11.19
CA VAL A 317 38.09 17.08 10.90
C VAL A 317 37.33 15.76 10.75
N LYS A 318 37.90 14.79 10.05
CA LYS A 318 37.30 13.45 9.92
C LYS A 318 37.21 12.75 11.27
N GLU A 319 38.21 12.94 12.13
CA GLU A 319 38.18 12.48 13.51
C GLU A 319 37.08 13.16 14.33
N ALA A 320 36.91 14.47 14.23
CA ALA A 320 35.82 15.17 14.92
C ALA A 320 34.44 14.66 14.48
N ILE A 321 34.24 14.42 13.18
CA ILE A 321 33.01 13.82 12.64
C ILE A 321 32.83 12.37 13.17
N ALA A 322 33.90 11.57 13.23
CA ALA A 322 33.83 10.22 13.79
C ALA A 322 33.34 10.24 15.24
N LEU A 323 33.91 11.12 16.07
CA LEU A 323 33.54 11.29 17.47
C LEU A 323 32.10 11.80 17.63
N LEU A 324 31.65 12.67 16.72
CA LEU A 324 30.27 13.15 16.68
C LEU A 324 29.27 12.00 16.40
N LEU A 325 29.60 11.10 15.47
CA LEU A 325 28.75 9.96 15.10
C LEU A 325 28.62 8.92 16.22
N PHE A 326 29.70 8.66 16.98
CA PHE A 326 29.62 7.80 18.16
C PHE A 326 28.93 8.49 19.34
N GLY A 327 28.94 9.82 19.36
CA GLY A 327 28.38 10.63 20.44
C GLY A 327 29.08 10.39 21.77
N GLY A 328 28.49 10.94 22.84
CA GLY A 328 28.90 10.70 24.22
C GLY A 328 27.84 9.92 24.98
N VAL A 329 28.25 9.30 26.08
CA VAL A 329 27.32 8.59 26.97
C VAL A 329 26.64 9.61 27.88
N PRO A 330 25.30 9.74 27.85
CA PRO A 330 24.58 10.62 28.77
C PRO A 330 24.75 10.11 30.21
N LYS A 331 24.99 11.02 31.15
CA LYS A 331 25.16 10.68 32.57
C LYS A 331 24.01 11.24 33.39
N VAL A 332 23.49 10.42 34.30
CA VAL A 332 22.52 10.85 35.31
C VAL A 332 23.27 10.95 36.63
N LEU A 333 23.24 12.14 37.22
CA LEU A 333 23.87 12.41 38.51
C LEU A 333 22.96 11.92 39.66
N PRO A 334 23.51 11.72 40.89
CA PRO A 334 22.73 11.25 42.04
C PRO A 334 21.56 12.17 42.45
N ASP A 335 21.58 13.43 42.02
CA ASP A 335 20.54 14.45 42.24
C ASP A 335 19.42 14.40 41.18
N GLY A 336 19.50 13.49 40.19
CA GLY A 336 18.55 13.36 39.10
C GLY A 336 18.84 14.26 37.89
N THR A 337 19.89 15.08 37.94
CA THR A 337 20.27 15.93 36.81
C THR A 337 20.87 15.09 35.68
N ARG A 338 20.39 15.27 34.45
CA ARG A 338 20.92 14.58 33.26
C ARG A 338 21.89 15.47 32.50
N ILE A 339 23.13 15.00 32.37
CA ILE A 339 24.14 15.61 31.49
C ILE A 339 24.01 14.96 30.11
N ARG A 340 23.81 15.79 29.08
CA ARG A 340 23.72 15.32 27.70
C ARG A 340 25.05 14.66 27.27
N GLY A 341 24.94 13.56 26.54
CA GLY A 341 26.09 12.92 25.90
C GLY A 341 26.40 13.52 24.52
N ASP A 342 25.42 14.20 23.92
CA ASP A 342 25.53 14.71 22.56
C ASP A 342 26.49 15.91 22.48
N ILE A 343 27.47 15.78 21.59
CA ILE A 343 28.49 16.78 21.31
C ILE A 343 27.98 17.65 20.16
N HIS A 344 28.13 18.98 20.26
CA HIS A 344 27.88 19.89 19.15
C HIS A 344 29.24 20.43 18.72
N VAL A 345 29.67 20.13 17.50
CA VAL A 345 30.99 20.49 16.93
C VAL A 345 30.83 21.56 15.87
#